data_AF-A0A957PVB2-F1
#
_entry.id   AF-A0A957PVB2-F1
#
_cell.length_a   1.000
_cell.length_b   1.000
_cell.length_c   1.000
_cell.angle_alpha   90.00
_cell.angle_beta   90.00
_cell.angle_gamma   90.00
#
_symmetry.space_group_name_H-M   'P 1'
#
loop_
_entity.id
_entity.type
_entity.pdbx_description
1 polymer ?
#
loop_
_entity_poly.entity_id
_entity_poly.type
_entity_poly.pdbx_seq_one_letter_code
_entity_poly.pdbx_strand_id
1 'polypeptide(L)'
;MEKFPRKDFFANPMLQRLQVQLVILLTAFVLLVGVSASLTFWGLQTQQQDALVINLAGRQRMLIQQMTRLALQLQGGDESALGELRESERMFGETLSALQNGGEAP
;
A
#
# COMPACT_ATOMS: atom_id res chain seq x y z
N MET A 1 -68.33 -13.98 -12.84
CA MET A 1 -66.93 -14.43 -12.74
C MET A 1 -66.15 -13.36 -12.01
N GLU A 2 -65.55 -13.76 -10.90
CA GLU A 2 -64.94 -12.93 -9.85
C GLU A 2 -63.98 -11.84 -10.35
N LYS A 3 -64.18 -10.62 -9.86
CA LYS A 3 -63.15 -9.58 -9.88
C LYS A 3 -62.11 -9.94 -8.81
N PHE A 4 -60.96 -10.45 -9.24
CA PHE A 4 -59.78 -10.58 -8.39
C PHE A 4 -59.37 -9.20 -7.85
N PRO A 5 -59.30 -8.98 -6.53
CA PRO A 5 -58.87 -7.70 -5.97
C PRO A 5 -57.38 -7.46 -6.24
N ARG A 6 -57.10 -6.32 -6.90
CA ARG A 6 -55.76 -5.81 -7.19
C ARG A 6 -55.18 -5.12 -5.96
N LYS A 7 -54.03 -5.63 -5.51
CA LYS A 7 -52.88 -4.87 -4.96
C LYS A 7 -53.11 -4.07 -3.67
N ASP A 8 -53.40 -4.76 -2.57
CA ASP A 8 -53.47 -4.11 -1.24
C ASP A 8 -52.33 -4.52 -0.31
N PHE A 9 -51.35 -5.30 -0.79
CA PHE A 9 -50.21 -5.74 0.04
C PHE A 9 -49.40 -4.57 0.63
N PHE A 10 -49.48 -3.39 0.00
CA PHE A 10 -48.84 -2.16 0.45
C PHE A 10 -49.76 -1.18 1.21
N ALA A 11 -51.02 -1.55 1.50
CA ALA A 11 -51.99 -0.66 2.16
C ALA A 11 -51.87 -0.61 3.70
N ASN A 12 -50.79 -1.15 4.28
CA ASN A 12 -50.57 -1.13 5.72
C ASN A 12 -49.52 -0.05 6.10
N PRO A 13 -49.92 1.07 6.74
CA PRO A 13 -49.03 2.20 7.02
C PRO A 13 -47.87 1.83 7.94
N MET A 14 -47.98 0.76 8.72
CA MET A 14 -46.91 0.23 9.56
C MET A 14 -45.81 -0.46 8.72
N LEU A 15 -46.19 -1.24 7.70
CA LEU A 15 -45.24 -1.90 6.80
C LEU A 15 -44.51 -0.90 5.90
N GLN A 16 -45.18 0.17 5.46
CA GLN A 16 -44.56 1.25 4.69
C GLN A 16 -43.49 2.01 5.50
N ARG A 17 -43.76 2.32 6.77
CA ARG A 17 -42.79 2.96 7.66
C ARG A 17 -41.54 2.09 7.86
N LEU A 18 -41.74 0.79 8.06
CA LEU A 18 -40.65 -0.18 8.19
C LEU A 18 -39.81 -0.28 6.91
N GLN A 19 -40.45 -0.33 5.75
CA GLN A 19 -39.77 -0.36 4.44
C GLN A 19 -38.94 0.92 4.20
N VAL A 20 -39.47 2.10 4.51
CA VAL A 20 -38.75 3.38 4.37
C VAL A 20 -37.54 3.42 5.30
N GLN A 21 -37.70 3.00 6.56
CA GLN A 21 -36.59 2.93 7.52
C GLN A 21 -35.49 1.97 7.04
N LEU A 22 -35.86 0.79 6.54
CA LEU A 22 -34.92 -0.17 5.98
C LEU A 22 -34.18 0.39 4.76
N VAL A 23 -34.88 1.08 3.85
CA VAL A 23 -34.27 1.70 2.67
C VAL A 23 -33.30 2.81 3.09
N ILE A 24 -33.66 3.65 4.06
CA ILE A 24 -32.77 4.70 4.58
C ILE A 24 -31.53 4.07 5.21
N LEU A 25 -31.69 3.06 6.07
CA LEU A 25 -30.57 2.38 6.72
C LEU A 25 -29.64 1.71 5.70
N LEU A 26 -30.20 1.03 4.71
CA LEU A 26 -29.42 0.37 3.66
C LEU A 26 -28.69 1.40 2.79
N THR A 27 -29.34 2.50 2.44
CA THR A 27 -28.71 3.61 1.69
C THR A 27 -27.57 4.23 2.49
N ALA A 28 -27.81 4.52 3.78
CA ALA A 28 -26.78 5.07 4.67
C ALA A 28 -25.60 4.11 4.82
N PHE A 29 -25.87 2.80 4.96
CA PHE A 29 -24.84 1.77 5.03
C PHE A 29 -24.01 1.70 3.74
N VAL A 30 -24.66 1.70 2.57
CA VAL A 30 -23.96 1.70 1.27
C VAL A 30 -23.10 2.95 1.11
N LEU A 31 -23.62 4.13 1.48
CA LEU A 31 -22.86 5.37 1.44
C LEU A 31 -21.63 5.31 2.38
N LEU A 32 -21.82 4.82 3.61
CA LEU A 32 -20.74 4.67 4.57
C LEU A 32 -19.65 3.73 4.05
N VAL A 33 -20.03 2.58 3.50
CA VAL A 33 -19.09 1.62 2.90
C VAL A 33 -18.38 2.24 1.69
N GLY A 34 -19.10 2.96 0.83
CA GLY A 34 -18.52 3.63 -0.33
C GLY A 34 -17.49 4.69 0.04
N VAL A 35 -17.79 5.52 1.05
CA VAL A 35 -16.85 6.51 1.59
C VAL A 35 -15.64 5.82 2.23
N SER A 36 -15.86 4.81 3.07
CA SER A 36 -14.78 4.05 3.72
C SER A 36 -13.84 3.39 2.70
N ALA A 37 -14.40 2.76 1.66
CA ALA A 37 -13.62 2.18 0.57
C ALA A 37 -12.82 3.27 -0.16
N SER A 38 -13.44 4.40 -0.51
CA SER A 38 -12.77 5.51 -1.20
C SER A 38 -11.59 6.06 -0.40
N LEU A 39 -11.78 6.28 0.91
CA LEU A 39 -10.71 6.71 1.81
C LEU A 39 -9.58 5.68 1.90
N THR A 40 -9.92 4.39 1.94
CA THR A 40 -8.94 3.29 1.98
C THR A 40 -8.13 3.23 0.68
N PHE A 41 -8.77 3.31 -0.49
CA PHE A 41 -8.09 3.34 -1.78
C PHE A 41 -7.14 4.54 -1.90
N TRP A 42 -7.58 5.71 -1.41
CA TRP A 42 -6.74 6.90 -1.41
C TRP A 42 -5.51 6.74 -0.50
N GLY A 43 -5.68 6.18 0.70
CA GLY A 43 -4.58 5.91 1.64
C GLY A 43 -3.58 4.86 1.14
N LEU A 44 -4.03 3.84 0.40
CA LEU A 44 -3.15 2.83 -0.21
C LEU A 44 -2.22 3.43 -1.26
N GLN A 45 -2.69 4.44 -2.00
CA GLN A 45 -1.86 5.11 -3.00
C GLN A 45 -0.71 5.88 -2.35
N THR A 46 -0.91 6.40 -1.13
CA THR A 46 0.11 7.08 -0.34
C THR A 46 1.17 6.12 0.25
N GLN A 47 0.84 4.83 0.44
CA GLN A 47 1.77 3.83 1.02
C GLN A 47 2.87 3.32 0.08
N GLN A 48 2.79 3.57 -1.23
CA GLN A 48 3.82 3.09 -2.16
C GLN A 48 5.20 3.70 -1.87
N GLN A 49 5.23 4.92 -1.32
CA GLN A 49 6.48 5.57 -0.89
C GLN A 49 7.11 4.84 0.30
N ASP A 50 6.32 4.34 1.24
CA ASP A 50 6.83 3.58 2.40
C ASP A 50 7.50 2.27 1.96
N ALA A 51 6.87 1.57 1.00
CA ALA A 51 7.44 0.33 0.46
C ALA A 51 8.78 0.57 -0.24
N LEU A 52 8.92 1.68 -0.99
CA LEU A 52 10.19 2.07 -1.62
C LEU A 52 11.27 2.36 -0.58
N VAL A 53 10.95 3.17 0.45
CA VAL A 53 11.90 3.51 1.52
C VAL A 53 12.38 2.25 2.26
N ILE A 54 11.47 1.32 2.57
CA ILE A 54 11.80 0.04 3.22
C ILE A 54 12.76 -0.79 2.34
N ASN A 55 12.51 -0.88 1.04
CA ASN A 55 13.37 -1.63 0.12
C ASN A 55 14.77 -1.02 0.00
N LEU A 56 14.87 0.31 -0.09
CA LEU A 56 16.15 1.00 -0.11
C LEU A 56 16.93 0.80 1.20
N ALA A 57 16.26 0.88 2.35
CA ALA A 57 16.88 0.57 3.64
C ALA A 57 17.33 -0.90 3.74
N GLY A 58 16.55 -1.83 3.17
CA GLY A 58 16.92 -3.24 3.05
C GLY A 58 18.17 -3.44 2.20
N ARG A 59 18.24 -2.76 1.05
CA ARG A 59 19.41 -2.75 0.15
C ARG A 59 20.65 -2.22 0.85
N GLN A 60 20.55 -1.15 1.65
CA GLN A 60 21.67 -0.61 2.44
C GLN A 60 22.28 -1.67 3.37
N ARG A 61 21.46 -2.48 4.05
CA ARG A 61 21.95 -3.56 4.92
C ARG A 61 22.68 -4.65 4.13
N MET A 62 22.15 -5.00 2.95
CA MET A 62 22.79 -5.96 2.05
C MET A 62 24.13 -5.44 1.54
N LEU A 63 24.19 -4.16 1.13
CA LEU A 63 25.41 -3.52 0.65
C LEU A 63 26.50 -3.47 1.73
N ILE A 64 26.15 -3.16 2.99
CA ILE A 64 27.11 -3.21 4.11
C ILE A 64 27.71 -4.62 4.26
N GLN A 65 26.88 -5.65 4.18
CA GLN A 65 27.33 -7.04 4.26
C GLN A 65 28.24 -7.41 3.07
N GLN A 66 27.88 -6.99 1.86
CA GLN A 66 28.66 -7.21 0.65
C GLN A 66 30.01 -6.49 0.72
N MET A 67 30.03 -5.21 1.11
CA MET A 67 31.26 -4.44 1.31
C MET A 67 32.16 -5.08 2.37
N THR A 68 31.59 -5.56 3.47
CA THR A 68 32.34 -6.27 4.52
C THR A 68 33.00 -7.54 3.96
N ARG A 69 32.25 -8.35 3.20
CA ARG A 69 32.78 -9.56 2.56
C ARG A 69 33.92 -9.23 1.58
N LEU A 70 33.72 -8.23 0.73
CA LEU A 70 34.70 -7.81 -0.28
C LEU A 70 35.97 -7.23 0.37
N ALA A 71 35.83 -6.46 1.45
CA ALA A 71 36.96 -5.97 2.23
C ALA A 71 37.79 -7.10 2.84
N LEU A 72 37.13 -8.15 3.34
CA LEU A 72 37.81 -9.35 3.85
C LEU A 72 38.52 -10.13 2.74
N GLN A 73 37.93 -10.22 1.53
CA GLN A 73 38.57 -10.85 0.37
C GLN A 73 39.83 -10.08 -0.06
N LEU A 74 39.77 -8.74 -0.10
CA LEU A 74 40.93 -7.90 -0.36
C LEU A 74 42.03 -8.09 0.69
N GLN A 75 41.66 -8.16 1.97
CA GLN A 75 42.61 -8.45 3.04
C GLN A 75 43.27 -9.83 2.87
N GLY A 76 42.55 -10.79 2.29
CA GLY A 76 43.05 -12.12 1.91
C GLY A 76 43.93 -12.16 0.65
N GLY A 77 44.16 -11.01 -0.01
CA GLY A 77 45.00 -10.89 -1.20
C GLY A 77 44.25 -11.04 -2.53
N ASP A 78 42.92 -11.12 -2.52
CA ASP A 78 42.11 -11.13 -3.74
C ASP A 78 41.85 -9.70 -4.24
N GLU A 79 42.77 -9.17 -5.03
CA GLU A 79 42.65 -7.82 -5.61
C GLU A 79 41.46 -7.68 -6.59
N SER A 80 40.91 -8.79 -7.10
CA SER A 80 39.76 -8.74 -8.01
C SER A 80 38.50 -8.18 -7.32
N ALA A 81 38.41 -8.30 -6.00
CA ALA A 81 37.31 -7.77 -5.19
C ALA A 81 37.29 -6.23 -5.12
N LEU A 82 38.36 -5.53 -5.54
CA LEU A 82 38.45 -4.06 -5.41
C LEU A 82 37.43 -3.34 -6.29
N GLY A 83 37.20 -3.84 -7.50
CA GLY A 83 36.21 -3.26 -8.43
C GLY A 83 34.80 -3.35 -7.86
N GLU A 84 34.41 -4.55 -7.43
CA GLU A 84 33.07 -4.79 -6.85
C GLU A 84 32.88 -4.04 -5.52
N LEU A 85 33.95 -3.85 -4.72
CA LEU A 85 33.87 -3.07 -3.49
C LEU A 85 33.55 -1.60 -3.78
N ARG A 86 34.23 -0.99 -4.76
CA ARG A 86 33.99 0.40 -5.17
C ARG A 86 32.59 0.59 -5.76
N GLU A 87 32.11 -0.36 -6.55
CA GLU A 87 30.73 -0.37 -7.07
C GLU A 87 29.73 -0.41 -5.90
N SER A 88 29.97 -1.28 -4.93
CA SER A 88 29.11 -1.44 -3.74
C SER A 88 29.09 -0.17 -2.88
N GLU A 89 30.24 0.48 -2.69
CA GLU A 89 30.37 1.75 -1.99
C GLU A 89 29.61 2.88 -2.71
N ARG A 90 29.73 2.96 -4.04
CA ARG A 90 29.01 3.94 -4.86
C ARG A 90 27.50 3.77 -4.72
N MET A 91 26.99 2.55 -4.92
CA MET A 91 25.55 2.25 -4.78
C MET A 91 25.05 2.53 -3.36
N PHE A 92 25.87 2.26 -2.35
CA PHE A 92 25.55 2.55 -0.96
C PHE A 92 25.41 4.06 -0.73
N GLY A 93 26.37 4.86 -1.20
CA GLY A 93 26.35 6.31 -1.10
C GLY A 93 25.17 6.96 -1.83
N GLU A 94 24.88 6.53 -3.05
CA GLU A 94 23.75 7.04 -3.85
C GLU A 94 22.41 6.74 -3.17
N THR A 95 22.22 5.51 -2.72
CA THR A 95 21.00 5.11 -2.00
C THR A 95 20.86 5.84 -0.66
N LEU A 96 21.95 6.05 0.08
CA LEU A 96 21.94 6.79 1.35
C LEU A 96 21.59 8.26 1.12
N SER A 97 22.15 8.88 0.07
CA SER A 97 21.82 10.25 -0.31
C SER A 97 20.34 10.41 -0.66
N ALA A 98 19.77 9.47 -1.44
CA ALA A 98 18.35 9.48 -1.76
C ALA A 98 17.46 9.31 -0.52
N LEU A 99 17.88 8.49 0.46
CA LEU A 99 17.16 8.33 1.72
C LEU A 99 17.22 9.57 2.63
N GLN A 100 18.35 10.29 2.64
CA GLN A 100 18.55 11.47 3.50
C GLN A 100 17.93 12.74 2.92
N ASN A 101 18.14 12.96 1.61
CA ASN A 101 17.82 14.22 0.94
C ASN A 101 16.56 14.13 0.08
N GLY A 102 15.99 12.92 -0.09
CA GLY A 102 15.02 12.65 -1.14
C GLY A 102 15.67 12.62 -2.54
N GLY A 103 14.88 12.38 -3.57
CA GLY A 103 15.33 12.31 -4.95
C GLY A 103 15.22 10.91 -5.55
N GLU A 104 15.77 10.73 -6.75
CA GLU A 104 15.79 9.44 -7.43
C GLU A 104 16.78 8.50 -6.75
N ALA A 105 16.31 7.30 -6.39
CA ALA A 105 17.16 6.23 -5.93
C ALA A 105 17.61 5.35 -7.12
N PRO A 106 18.86 4.86 -7.11
CA PRO A 106 19.40 4.00 -8.17
C PRO A 106 18.81 2.57 -8.19
#